data_AF-A0A930J086-F1
#
_entry.id   AF-A0A930J086-F1
#
_cell.length_a   1.000
_cell.length_b   1.000
_cell.length_c   1.000
_cell.angle_alpha   90.00
_cell.angle_beta   90.00
_cell.angle_gamma   90.00
#
_symmetry.space_group_name_H-M   'P 1'
#
loop_
_entity.id
_entity.type
_entity.pdbx_description
1 polymer ?
#
loop_
_entity_poly.entity_id
_entity_poly.type
_entity_poly.pdbx_seq_one_letter_code
_entity_poly.pdbx_strand_id
1 'polypeptide(L)'
;NKAYEAFRKSALTKGSENPLRPDNDEYMEKGYVALHEKFDNSVSHALEYYIADNALSRLATALGKKDDARLFHNRALGYRHYFSKEFGLLRPLMPDGTFYKPFDPKQGENFEPSPGFHEGNAWNYTFYVPHDVMGLAKLMGGQKNFVNKLQSVFDKGYYDPANEPDIAYPYLFSYFKGDEWRTQVQTRRLLKEYFKNAPEGIPGNDDTGTMSAWAVFNMIGFYPDCPGDPSYTLTSPVFDKVTIRLDKAQWGRDKLLIETVRPNDEAVIIKKIELGGKPLNRYRITNDELLKGGVLKFYLK
;
A
#
# COMPACT_ATOMS: atom_id res chain seq x y z
N ASN A 1 21.95 13.49 12.06
CA ASN A 1 21.67 12.23 11.32
C ASN A 1 21.50 12.66 9.88
N LYS A 2 22.51 12.45 9.03
CA LYS A 2 22.55 13.04 7.68
C LYS A 2 21.40 12.59 6.79
N ALA A 3 20.96 11.33 6.91
CA ALA A 3 19.81 10.82 6.16
C ALA A 3 18.52 11.58 6.54
N TYR A 4 18.28 11.77 7.84
CA TYR A 4 17.14 12.54 8.31
C TYR A 4 17.16 14.00 7.80
N GLU A 5 18.32 14.65 7.85
CA GLU A 5 18.49 16.02 7.35
C GLU A 5 18.17 16.12 5.85
N ALA A 6 18.58 15.13 5.05
CA ALA A 6 18.26 15.06 3.63
C ALA A 6 16.77 14.85 3.36
N PHE A 7 16.11 13.91 4.06
CA PHE A 7 14.67 13.68 3.91
C PHE A 7 13.85 14.90 4.33
N ARG A 8 14.23 15.53 5.46
CA ARG A 8 13.59 16.76 5.93
C ARG A 8 13.77 17.91 4.94
N LYS A 9 14.95 18.06 4.34
CA LYS A 9 15.19 19.05 3.29
C LYS A 9 14.28 18.79 2.08
N SER A 10 14.26 17.55 1.56
CA SER A 10 13.39 17.15 0.46
C SER A 10 11.91 17.41 0.74
N ALA A 11 11.45 17.27 1.98
CA ALA A 11 10.06 17.47 2.36
C ALA A 11 9.65 18.95 2.57
N LEU A 12 10.62 19.88 2.65
CA LEU A 12 10.39 21.28 3.05
C LEU A 12 11.00 22.31 2.08
N THR A 13 11.86 21.90 1.15
CA THR A 13 12.35 22.79 0.09
C THR A 13 11.19 23.19 -0.82
N LYS A 14 11.17 24.48 -1.19
CA LYS A 14 10.15 25.04 -2.08
C LYS A 14 10.10 24.33 -3.41
N GLY A 15 8.92 24.20 -3.98
CA GLY A 15 8.66 23.47 -5.23
C GLY A 15 9.61 23.87 -6.36
N SER A 16 9.81 25.18 -6.56
CA SER A 16 10.70 25.73 -7.60
C SER A 16 12.18 25.31 -7.48
N GLU A 17 12.61 24.86 -6.30
CA GLU A 17 13.97 24.40 -6.00
C GLU A 17 14.02 22.90 -5.67
N ASN A 18 12.89 22.19 -5.79
CA ASN A 18 12.72 20.83 -5.31
C ASN A 18 12.38 19.88 -6.46
N PRO A 19 13.38 19.25 -7.11
CA PRO A 19 13.14 18.32 -8.21
C PRO A 19 12.40 17.05 -7.78
N LEU A 20 12.34 16.76 -6.48
CA LEU A 20 11.64 15.59 -5.93
C LEU A 20 10.17 15.87 -5.62
N ARG A 21 9.82 17.14 -5.38
CA ARG A 21 8.46 17.57 -5.07
C ARG A 21 8.17 18.92 -5.74
N PRO A 22 7.94 18.95 -7.07
CA PRO A 22 7.71 20.21 -7.78
C PRO A 22 6.47 20.96 -7.28
N ASP A 23 5.43 20.26 -6.82
CA ASP A 23 4.18 20.86 -6.34
C ASP A 23 4.19 21.17 -4.82
N ASN A 24 5.36 21.15 -4.18
CA ASN A 24 5.46 21.21 -2.71
C ASN A 24 4.95 22.54 -2.12
N ASP A 25 4.98 23.63 -2.88
CA ASP A 25 4.54 24.94 -2.39
C ASP A 25 3.03 24.96 -2.11
N GLU A 26 2.21 24.59 -3.10
CA GLU A 26 0.75 24.49 -2.92
C GLU A 26 0.40 23.39 -1.92
N TYR A 27 1.09 22.25 -1.97
CA TYR A 27 0.92 21.16 -1.02
C TYR A 27 1.13 21.60 0.44
N MET A 28 2.18 22.39 0.71
CA MET A 28 2.47 22.90 2.06
C MET A 28 1.47 23.98 2.50
N GLU A 29 0.99 24.81 1.57
CA GLU A 29 0.04 25.89 1.86
C GLU A 29 -1.38 25.36 2.11
N LYS A 30 -1.87 24.48 1.22
CA LYS A 30 -3.27 24.03 1.20
C LYS A 30 -3.48 22.67 1.85
N GLY A 31 -2.42 21.86 2.02
CA GLY A 31 -2.50 20.47 2.46
C GLY A 31 -2.88 19.49 1.35
N TYR A 32 -3.01 19.96 0.11
CA TYR A 32 -3.31 19.22 -1.11
C TYR A 32 -2.77 19.98 -2.33
N VAL A 33 -2.67 19.32 -3.48
CA VAL A 33 -2.32 19.93 -4.78
C VAL A 33 -3.57 20.03 -5.64
N ALA A 34 -3.85 21.20 -6.22
CA ALA A 34 -5.01 21.39 -7.08
C ALA A 34 -4.72 20.99 -8.53
N LEU A 35 -5.77 20.65 -9.27
CA LEU A 35 -5.75 20.43 -10.71
C LEU A 35 -5.67 21.80 -11.42
N HIS A 36 -4.53 22.13 -12.00
CA HIS A 36 -4.32 23.38 -12.75
C HIS A 36 -4.39 23.18 -14.25
N GLU A 37 -3.94 22.01 -14.73
CA GLU A 37 -4.04 21.63 -16.14
C GLU A 37 -5.02 20.47 -16.31
N LYS A 38 -5.63 20.37 -17.51
CA LYS A 38 -6.70 19.40 -17.76
C LYS A 38 -6.34 17.96 -17.39
N PHE A 39 -5.06 17.59 -17.53
CA PHE A 39 -4.53 16.24 -17.32
C PHE A 39 -3.20 16.27 -16.56
N ASP A 40 -3.08 17.08 -15.50
CA ASP A 40 -1.94 16.99 -14.58
C ASP A 40 -2.03 15.77 -13.64
N ASN A 41 -1.02 15.59 -12.79
CA ASN A 41 -0.91 14.48 -11.83
C ASN A 41 -1.13 14.93 -10.38
N SER A 42 -1.90 16.00 -10.16
CA SER A 42 -2.08 16.67 -8.85
C SER A 42 -2.43 15.72 -7.70
N VAL A 43 -3.42 14.84 -7.88
CA VAL A 43 -3.87 13.91 -6.85
C VAL A 43 -2.83 12.81 -6.60
N SER A 44 -2.27 12.21 -7.65
CA SER A 44 -1.21 11.19 -7.53
C SER A 44 0.01 11.73 -6.77
N HIS A 45 0.53 12.90 -7.15
CA HIS A 45 1.66 13.53 -6.48
C HIS A 45 1.37 13.79 -5.00
N ALA A 46 0.20 14.36 -4.68
CA ALA A 46 -0.18 14.61 -3.29
C ALA A 46 -0.27 13.31 -2.47
N LEU A 47 -0.85 12.25 -3.04
CA LEU A 47 -0.95 10.94 -2.37
C LEU A 47 0.42 10.32 -2.06
N GLU A 48 1.35 10.40 -3.01
CA GLU A 48 2.74 9.96 -2.79
C GLU A 48 3.46 10.79 -1.74
N TYR A 49 3.25 12.11 -1.73
CA TYR A 49 3.81 12.98 -0.69
C TYR A 49 3.26 12.64 0.70
N TYR A 50 1.98 12.25 0.82
CA TYR A 50 1.41 11.82 2.09
C TYR A 50 2.06 10.55 2.62
N ILE A 51 2.33 9.55 1.77
CA ILE A 51 3.03 8.32 2.16
C ILE A 51 4.45 8.65 2.62
N ALA A 52 5.17 9.48 1.85
CA ALA A 52 6.52 9.91 2.19
C ALA A 52 6.57 10.70 3.52
N ASP A 53 5.57 11.56 3.77
CA ASP A 53 5.45 12.29 5.03
C ASP A 53 5.11 11.38 6.21
N ASN A 54 4.26 10.37 6.01
CA ASN A 54 4.03 9.36 7.05
C ASN A 54 5.33 8.62 7.40
N ALA A 55 6.12 8.19 6.41
CA ALA A 55 7.40 7.56 6.65
C ALA A 55 8.37 8.49 7.41
N LEU A 56 8.43 9.77 7.04
CA LEU A 56 9.27 10.76 7.70
C LEU A 56 8.79 11.08 9.13
N SER A 57 7.47 11.08 9.37
CA SER A 57 6.89 11.21 10.71
C SER A 57 7.34 10.07 11.64
N ARG A 58 7.32 8.83 11.16
CA ARG A 58 7.78 7.66 11.91
C ARG A 58 9.28 7.75 12.23
N LEU A 59 10.09 8.15 11.25
CA LEU A 59 11.52 8.37 11.46
C LEU A 59 11.80 9.51 12.45
N ALA A 60 11.08 10.63 12.34
CA ALA A 60 11.18 11.76 13.26
C ALA A 60 10.83 11.33 14.70
N THR A 61 9.78 10.50 14.85
CA THR A 61 9.38 9.91 16.14
C THR A 61 10.51 9.05 16.72
N ALA A 62 11.08 8.14 15.93
CA ALA A 62 12.19 7.28 16.37
C ALA A 62 13.44 8.07 16.78
N LEU A 63 13.65 9.27 16.21
CA LEU A 63 14.76 10.17 16.53
C LEU A 63 14.42 11.20 17.62
N GLY A 64 13.22 11.15 18.23
CA GLY A 64 12.81 12.08 19.27
C GLY A 64 12.46 13.51 18.79
N LYS A 65 12.29 13.71 17.48
CA LYS A 65 11.99 15.01 16.86
C LYS A 65 10.48 15.27 16.83
N LYS A 66 9.93 15.58 18.00
CA LYS A 66 8.48 15.63 18.24
C LYS A 66 7.71 16.59 17.33
N ASP A 67 8.27 17.76 17.02
CA ASP A 67 7.56 18.77 16.22
C ASP A 67 7.50 18.38 14.74
N ASP A 68 8.62 17.90 14.18
CA ASP A 68 8.65 17.35 12.82
C ASP A 68 7.74 16.11 12.71
N ALA A 69 7.73 15.22 13.70
CA ALA A 69 6.83 14.06 13.72
C ALA A 69 5.36 14.48 13.64
N ARG A 70 4.96 15.48 14.43
CA ARG A 70 3.59 16.00 14.43
C ARG A 70 3.23 16.69 13.11
N LEU A 71 4.16 17.49 12.58
CA LEU A 71 4.01 18.18 11.30
C LEU A 71 3.74 17.18 10.17
N PHE A 72 4.64 16.21 9.98
CA PHE A 72 4.54 15.27 8.87
C PHE A 72 3.38 14.28 9.05
N HIS A 73 3.04 13.90 10.29
CA HIS A 73 1.83 13.12 10.54
C HIS A 73 0.57 13.85 10.09
N ASN A 74 0.40 15.12 10.50
CA ASN A 74 -0.78 15.90 10.14
C ASN A 74 -0.87 16.12 8.63
N ARG A 75 0.27 16.38 7.98
CA ARG A 75 0.34 16.59 6.53
C ARG A 75 -0.06 15.32 5.77
N ALA A 76 0.39 14.14 6.22
CA ALA A 76 0.02 12.84 5.64
C ALA A 76 -1.48 12.52 5.65
N LEU A 77 -2.29 13.27 6.41
CA LEU A 77 -3.75 13.11 6.46
C LEU A 77 -4.50 13.97 5.41
N GLY A 78 -3.78 14.68 4.54
CA GLY A 78 -4.37 15.59 3.55
C GLY A 78 -5.20 14.89 2.48
N TYR A 79 -5.05 13.57 2.27
CA TYR A 79 -5.87 12.77 1.35
C TYR A 79 -7.38 12.96 1.57
N ARG A 80 -7.77 13.34 2.80
CA ARG A 80 -9.15 13.62 3.20
C ARG A 80 -9.79 14.79 2.42
N HIS A 81 -8.98 15.73 1.91
CA HIS A 81 -9.46 16.84 1.08
C HIS A 81 -10.10 16.34 -0.22
N TYR A 82 -9.53 15.30 -0.84
CA TYR A 82 -10.01 14.76 -2.10
C TYR A 82 -11.22 13.83 -1.96
N PHE A 83 -11.63 13.45 -0.74
CA PHE A 83 -12.69 12.47 -0.56
C PHE A 83 -14.06 13.04 -0.93
N SER A 84 -14.58 12.63 -2.09
CA SER A 84 -15.91 13.01 -2.55
C SER A 84 -16.96 12.02 -2.04
N LYS A 85 -17.84 12.49 -1.14
CA LYS A 85 -18.96 11.67 -0.63
C LYS A 85 -19.95 11.24 -1.72
N GLU A 86 -20.07 12.04 -2.78
CA GLU A 86 -20.94 11.76 -3.93
C GLU A 86 -20.54 10.45 -4.63
N PHE A 87 -19.24 10.23 -4.82
CA PHE A 87 -18.70 9.05 -5.50
C PHE A 87 -18.19 7.98 -4.53
N GLY A 88 -17.88 8.36 -3.28
CA GLY A 88 -17.14 7.54 -2.33
C GLY A 88 -15.74 7.21 -2.86
N LEU A 89 -15.11 8.15 -3.57
CA LEU A 89 -13.80 8.04 -4.21
C LEU A 89 -13.00 9.32 -3.97
N LEU A 90 -11.69 9.28 -4.23
CA LEU A 90 -10.88 10.50 -4.32
C LEU A 90 -11.16 11.20 -5.65
N ARG A 91 -11.36 12.52 -5.59
CA ARG A 91 -11.72 13.37 -6.72
C ARG A 91 -10.83 14.60 -6.75
N PRO A 92 -10.27 14.99 -7.90
CA PRO A 92 -9.44 16.18 -8.02
C PRO A 92 -10.15 17.45 -7.51
N LEU A 93 -9.37 18.35 -6.93
CA LEU A 93 -9.81 19.66 -6.49
C LEU A 93 -9.31 20.73 -7.46
N MET A 94 -10.16 21.69 -7.78
CA MET A 94 -9.80 22.88 -8.53
C MET A 94 -9.06 23.89 -7.63
N PRO A 95 -8.38 24.90 -8.19
CA PRO A 95 -7.62 25.87 -7.40
C PRO A 95 -8.46 26.65 -6.38
N ASP A 96 -9.77 26.78 -6.63
CA ASP A 96 -10.77 27.41 -5.75
C ASP A 96 -11.28 26.48 -4.62
N GLY A 97 -10.77 25.24 -4.56
CA GLY A 97 -11.14 24.22 -3.57
C GLY A 97 -12.43 23.46 -3.89
N THR A 98 -13.06 23.71 -5.04
CA THR A 98 -14.22 22.92 -5.48
C THR A 98 -13.79 21.61 -6.14
N PHE A 99 -14.67 20.61 -6.14
CA PHE A 99 -14.39 19.36 -6.85
C PHE A 99 -14.49 19.53 -8.37
N TYR A 100 -13.54 18.95 -9.11
CA TYR A 100 -13.51 18.94 -10.58
C TYR A 100 -14.80 18.41 -11.20
N LYS A 101 -15.35 19.10 -12.22
CA LYS A 101 -16.62 18.77 -12.90
C LYS A 101 -16.53 19.01 -14.41
N PRO A 102 -17.19 18.17 -15.24
CA PRO A 102 -17.79 16.88 -14.89
C PRO A 102 -16.71 15.86 -14.48
N PHE A 103 -17.08 14.85 -13.69
CA PHE A 103 -16.14 13.83 -13.21
C PHE A 103 -16.62 12.43 -13.58
N ASP A 104 -15.80 11.73 -14.35
CA ASP A 104 -15.94 10.30 -14.59
C ASP A 104 -14.80 9.57 -13.84
N PRO A 105 -15.11 8.75 -12.82
CA PRO A 105 -14.09 8.04 -12.06
C PRO A 105 -13.32 6.99 -12.87
N LYS A 106 -13.79 6.64 -14.08
CA LYS A 106 -13.13 5.71 -15.00
C LYS A 106 -12.24 6.40 -16.04
N GLN A 107 -12.30 7.74 -16.13
CA GLN A 107 -11.45 8.48 -17.05
C GLN A 107 -9.98 8.20 -16.72
N GLY A 108 -9.22 7.73 -17.70
CA GLY A 108 -7.87 7.19 -17.50
C GLY A 108 -7.71 5.73 -17.91
N GLU A 109 -8.80 4.97 -18.04
CA GLU A 109 -8.75 3.59 -18.55
C GLU A 109 -8.15 3.54 -19.97
N ASN A 110 -7.46 2.44 -20.29
CA ASN A 110 -6.84 2.20 -21.61
C ASN A 110 -5.84 3.29 -22.04
N PHE A 111 -5.05 3.82 -21.09
CA PHE A 111 -4.05 4.86 -21.32
C PHE A 111 -4.63 6.20 -21.78
N GLU A 112 -5.92 6.45 -21.54
CA GLU A 112 -6.49 7.78 -21.74
C GLU A 112 -5.91 8.79 -20.71
N PRO A 113 -5.75 10.07 -21.07
CA PRO A 113 -5.37 11.09 -20.10
C PRO A 113 -6.40 11.23 -18.97
N SER A 114 -5.91 11.30 -17.74
CA SER A 114 -6.73 11.33 -16.53
C SER A 114 -6.52 12.63 -15.75
N PRO A 115 -7.56 13.39 -15.41
CA PRO A 115 -7.43 14.59 -14.59
C PRO A 115 -6.93 14.25 -13.19
N GLY A 116 -5.72 14.70 -12.86
CA GLY A 116 -5.13 14.60 -11.52
C GLY A 116 -4.49 13.25 -11.20
N PHE A 117 -4.55 12.25 -12.09
CA PHE A 117 -4.02 10.91 -11.84
C PHE A 117 -2.99 10.51 -12.91
N HIS A 118 -1.87 9.97 -12.45
CA HIS A 118 -0.79 9.46 -13.28
C HIS A 118 -1.02 8.00 -13.67
N GLU A 119 -1.06 7.69 -14.96
CA GLU A 119 -1.20 6.32 -15.51
C GLU A 119 -2.31 5.48 -14.86
N GLY A 120 -3.40 6.12 -14.45
CA GLY A 120 -4.52 5.46 -13.79
C GLY A 120 -5.69 6.41 -13.57
N ASN A 121 -6.66 5.97 -12.79
CA ASN A 121 -7.86 6.74 -12.49
C ASN A 121 -8.21 6.73 -11.00
N ALA A 122 -9.37 7.29 -10.67
CA ALA A 122 -9.82 7.40 -9.29
C ALA A 122 -9.97 6.04 -8.59
N TRP A 123 -10.27 4.96 -9.32
CA TRP A 123 -10.34 3.61 -8.75
C TRP A 123 -8.97 3.04 -8.39
N ASN A 124 -7.92 3.34 -9.17
CA ASN A 124 -6.55 2.88 -8.88
C ASN A 124 -5.91 3.66 -7.73
N TYR A 125 -6.35 4.89 -7.45
CA TYR A 125 -5.76 5.74 -6.41
C TYR A 125 -6.58 5.86 -5.12
N THR A 126 -7.88 5.52 -5.10
CA THR A 126 -8.72 5.81 -3.92
C THR A 126 -8.25 5.11 -2.64
N PHE A 127 -7.72 3.89 -2.75
CA PHE A 127 -7.19 3.15 -1.60
C PHE A 127 -5.67 3.25 -1.47
N TYR A 128 -5.00 4.14 -2.23
CA TYR A 128 -3.57 4.45 -2.10
C TYR A 128 -3.30 5.33 -0.85
N VAL A 129 -3.80 4.87 0.29
CA VAL A 129 -3.67 5.46 1.63
C VAL A 129 -3.32 4.35 2.63
N PRO A 130 -2.27 3.54 2.38
CA PRO A 130 -1.95 2.39 3.22
C PRO A 130 -1.53 2.79 4.64
N HIS A 131 -1.11 4.05 4.83
CA HIS A 131 -0.72 4.60 6.12
C HIS A 131 -1.90 4.95 7.05
N ASP A 132 -3.12 5.10 6.53
CA ASP A 132 -4.32 5.46 7.32
C ASP A 132 -5.59 4.74 6.85
N VAL A 133 -5.50 3.41 6.68
CA VAL A 133 -6.62 2.54 6.24
C VAL A 133 -7.88 2.75 7.09
N MET A 134 -7.73 2.88 8.40
CA MET A 134 -8.86 3.07 9.32
C MET A 134 -9.48 4.46 9.18
N GLY A 135 -8.66 5.50 8.93
CA GLY A 135 -9.16 6.85 8.63
C GLY A 135 -9.93 6.92 7.32
N LEU A 136 -9.43 6.28 6.27
CA LEU A 136 -10.15 6.17 4.99
C LEU A 136 -11.46 5.38 5.15
N ALA A 137 -11.45 4.28 5.89
CA ALA A 137 -12.67 3.53 6.19
C ALA A 137 -13.70 4.38 6.93
N LYS A 138 -13.28 5.24 7.86
CA LYS A 138 -14.18 6.18 8.53
C LYS A 138 -14.81 7.17 7.55
N LEU A 139 -14.06 7.71 6.59
CA LEU A 139 -14.60 8.59 5.54
C LEU A 139 -15.64 7.87 4.67
N MET A 140 -15.41 6.59 4.36
CA MET A 140 -16.33 5.75 3.60
C MET A 140 -17.59 5.31 4.40
N GLY A 141 -17.69 5.66 5.68
CA GLY A 141 -18.83 5.29 6.53
C GLY A 141 -18.65 4.00 7.32
N GLY A 142 -17.40 3.56 7.53
CA GLY A 142 -17.02 2.43 8.37
C GLY A 142 -16.59 1.18 7.60
N GLN A 143 -16.20 0.14 8.35
CA GLN A 143 -15.64 -1.12 7.84
C GLN A 143 -16.46 -1.73 6.70
N LYS A 144 -17.79 -1.88 6.89
CA LYS A 144 -18.66 -2.54 5.90
C LYS A 144 -18.61 -1.84 4.54
N ASN A 145 -18.67 -0.51 4.53
CA ASN A 145 -18.64 0.26 3.29
C ASN A 145 -17.26 0.22 2.63
N PHE A 146 -16.19 0.34 3.42
CA PHE A 146 -14.82 0.21 2.94
C PHE A 146 -14.58 -1.15 2.26
N VAL A 147 -14.89 -2.25 2.97
CA VAL A 147 -14.69 -3.62 2.46
C VAL A 147 -15.51 -3.87 1.20
N ASN A 148 -16.78 -3.45 1.17
CA ASN A 148 -17.62 -3.62 -0.01
C ASN A 148 -17.11 -2.81 -1.22
N LYS A 149 -16.65 -1.59 -0.99
CA LYS A 149 -16.08 -0.73 -2.04
C LYS A 149 -14.78 -1.33 -2.58
N LEU A 150 -13.89 -1.79 -1.68
CA LEU A 150 -12.64 -2.46 -2.06
C LEU A 150 -12.90 -3.76 -2.83
N GLN A 151 -13.83 -4.59 -2.36
CA GLN A 151 -14.23 -5.80 -3.08
C GLN A 151 -14.77 -5.48 -4.47
N SER A 152 -15.53 -4.39 -4.62
CA SER A 152 -16.05 -3.98 -5.93
C SER A 152 -14.97 -3.60 -6.95
N VAL A 153 -13.77 -3.20 -6.51
CA VAL A 153 -12.62 -2.96 -7.40
C VAL A 153 -12.25 -4.26 -8.11
N PHE A 154 -12.16 -5.37 -7.37
CA PHE A 154 -11.86 -6.68 -7.92
C PHE A 154 -13.03 -7.25 -8.73
N ASP A 155 -14.26 -7.16 -8.22
CA ASP A 155 -15.44 -7.75 -8.87
C ASP A 155 -15.76 -7.10 -10.22
N LYS A 156 -15.44 -5.81 -10.38
CA LYS A 156 -15.70 -5.05 -11.61
C LYS A 156 -14.49 -4.97 -12.55
N GLY A 157 -13.35 -5.56 -12.17
CA GLY A 157 -12.13 -5.51 -12.97
C GLY A 157 -11.47 -4.12 -13.01
N TYR A 158 -11.60 -3.32 -11.95
CA TYR A 158 -10.92 -2.01 -11.84
C TYR A 158 -9.52 -2.10 -11.24
N TYR A 159 -9.15 -3.23 -10.64
CA TYR A 159 -7.79 -3.49 -10.17
C TYR A 159 -6.88 -3.72 -11.38
N ASP A 160 -5.78 -2.99 -11.48
CA ASP A 160 -4.80 -3.18 -12.54
C ASP A 160 -3.59 -4.00 -12.04
N PRO A 161 -3.47 -5.29 -12.40
CA PRO A 161 -2.35 -6.12 -11.98
C PRO A 161 -1.02 -5.73 -12.64
N ALA A 162 -1.03 -4.87 -13.67
CA ALA A 162 0.13 -4.49 -14.45
C ALA A 162 0.79 -3.19 -13.96
N ASN A 163 0.24 -2.53 -12.92
CA ASN A 163 0.66 -1.21 -12.47
C ASN A 163 0.75 -1.12 -10.93
N GLU A 164 1.50 -0.16 -10.41
CA GLU A 164 1.83 0.00 -8.98
C GLU A 164 0.76 0.67 -8.09
N PRO A 165 -0.04 1.65 -8.54
CA PRO A 165 -0.87 2.45 -7.62
C PRO A 165 -1.88 1.66 -6.78
N ASP A 166 -2.35 0.50 -7.24
CA ASP A 166 -3.28 -0.34 -6.50
C ASP A 166 -2.67 -1.65 -5.99
N ILE A 167 -1.36 -1.84 -6.12
CA ILE A 167 -0.65 -3.09 -5.78
C ILE A 167 -0.86 -3.59 -4.34
N ALA A 168 -1.12 -2.65 -3.41
CA ALA A 168 -1.35 -2.94 -2.00
C ALA A 168 -2.83 -3.26 -1.65
N TYR A 169 -3.77 -3.10 -2.58
CA TYR A 169 -5.20 -3.22 -2.33
C TYR A 169 -5.63 -4.57 -1.75
N PRO A 170 -5.10 -5.72 -2.22
CA PRO A 170 -5.49 -7.03 -1.67
C PRO A 170 -5.27 -7.14 -0.17
N TYR A 171 -4.25 -6.47 0.38
CA TYR A 171 -3.88 -6.58 1.79
C TYR A 171 -4.77 -5.75 2.72
N LEU A 172 -5.47 -4.76 2.19
CA LEU A 172 -6.28 -3.85 2.99
C LEU A 172 -7.47 -4.56 3.66
N PHE A 173 -7.92 -5.71 3.14
CA PHE A 173 -8.91 -6.54 3.83
C PHE A 173 -8.40 -7.07 5.18
N SER A 174 -7.11 -7.36 5.32
CA SER A 174 -6.50 -7.88 6.56
C SER A 174 -6.47 -6.87 7.71
N TYR A 175 -6.82 -5.60 7.45
CA TYR A 175 -7.01 -4.60 8.49
C TYR A 175 -8.34 -4.74 9.22
N PHE A 176 -9.28 -5.51 8.66
CA PHE A 176 -10.64 -5.64 9.16
C PHE A 176 -10.93 -7.06 9.62
N LYS A 177 -11.26 -7.19 10.90
CA LYS A 177 -11.58 -8.48 11.52
C LYS A 177 -12.77 -9.13 10.82
N GLY A 178 -12.58 -10.37 10.36
CA GLY A 178 -13.58 -11.16 9.64
C GLY A 178 -13.45 -11.11 8.12
N ASP A 179 -12.67 -10.19 7.56
CA ASP A 179 -12.48 -10.03 6.11
C ASP A 179 -11.08 -10.46 5.63
N GLU A 180 -10.20 -10.92 6.53
CA GLU A 180 -8.79 -11.23 6.22
C GLU A 180 -8.63 -12.40 5.23
N TRP A 181 -9.65 -13.25 5.13
CA TRP A 181 -9.72 -14.34 4.14
C TRP A 181 -9.74 -13.80 2.70
N ARG A 182 -10.26 -12.59 2.48
CA ARG A 182 -10.30 -11.96 1.15
C ARG A 182 -8.90 -11.65 0.64
N THR A 183 -8.00 -11.17 1.51
CA THR A 183 -6.57 -11.00 1.17
C THR A 183 -5.99 -12.30 0.61
N GLN A 184 -6.23 -13.41 1.30
CA GLN A 184 -5.68 -14.72 0.96
C GLN A 184 -6.20 -15.24 -0.39
N VAL A 185 -7.50 -15.08 -0.63
CA VAL A 185 -8.14 -15.45 -1.89
C VAL A 185 -7.66 -14.56 -3.04
N GLN A 186 -7.64 -13.23 -2.85
CA GLN A 186 -7.25 -12.31 -3.90
C GLN A 186 -5.79 -12.48 -4.29
N THR A 187 -4.85 -12.51 -3.35
CA THR A 187 -3.43 -12.66 -3.69
C THR A 187 -3.15 -14.00 -4.38
N ARG A 188 -3.82 -15.09 -3.96
CA ARG A 188 -3.70 -16.40 -4.61
C ARG A 188 -4.25 -16.37 -6.04
N ARG A 189 -5.41 -15.75 -6.24
CA ARG A 189 -6.03 -15.59 -7.57
C ARG A 189 -5.12 -14.77 -8.49
N LEU A 190 -4.70 -13.60 -8.05
CA LEU A 190 -3.85 -12.68 -8.80
C LEU A 190 -2.52 -13.34 -9.22
N LEU A 191 -1.86 -14.05 -8.29
CA LEU A 191 -0.67 -14.86 -8.61
C LEU A 191 -0.94 -15.87 -9.72
N LYS A 192 -2.03 -16.65 -9.62
CA LYS A 192 -2.36 -17.71 -10.58
C LYS A 192 -2.74 -17.16 -11.96
N GLU A 193 -3.43 -16.02 -11.99
CA GLU A 193 -3.99 -15.43 -13.20
C GLU A 193 -2.93 -14.69 -14.02
N TYR A 194 -2.07 -13.92 -13.34
CA TYR A 194 -1.20 -12.93 -13.98
C TYR A 194 0.27 -13.32 -14.04
N PHE A 195 0.74 -14.27 -13.20
CA PHE A 195 2.14 -14.68 -13.19
C PHE A 195 2.31 -16.10 -13.76
N LYS A 196 3.16 -16.24 -14.78
CA LYS A 196 3.36 -17.50 -15.52
C LYS A 196 4.84 -17.79 -15.71
N ASN A 197 5.20 -19.06 -15.75
CA ASN A 197 6.55 -19.49 -16.13
C ASN A 197 6.67 -19.64 -17.65
N ALA A 198 6.51 -18.53 -18.37
CA ALA A 198 6.56 -18.44 -19.82
C ALA A 198 6.97 -17.01 -20.24
N PRO A 199 7.34 -16.77 -21.52
CA PRO A 199 7.37 -15.41 -22.06
C PRO A 199 6.05 -14.68 -21.78
N GLU A 200 6.11 -13.36 -21.53
CA GLU A 200 4.94 -12.56 -21.08
C GLU A 200 4.34 -13.06 -19.76
N GLY A 201 5.19 -13.65 -18.91
CA GLY A 201 4.80 -14.23 -17.63
C GLY A 201 4.64 -13.24 -16.47
N ILE A 202 4.76 -11.95 -16.73
CA ILE A 202 4.53 -10.85 -15.79
C ILE A 202 3.41 -9.98 -16.39
N PRO A 203 2.44 -9.49 -15.60
CA PRO A 203 1.26 -8.80 -16.12
C PRO A 203 1.55 -7.50 -16.88
N GLY A 204 2.67 -6.85 -16.60
CA GLY A 204 3.08 -5.58 -17.19
C GLY A 204 4.59 -5.43 -17.16
N ASN A 205 5.05 -4.19 -17.07
CA ASN A 205 6.46 -3.91 -16.82
C ASN A 205 6.87 -4.50 -15.46
N ASP A 206 8.07 -5.05 -15.36
CA ASP A 206 8.57 -5.54 -14.07
C ASP A 206 9.05 -4.39 -13.17
N ASP A 207 9.20 -3.18 -13.74
CA ASP A 207 9.62 -1.94 -13.08
C ASP A 207 10.73 -2.13 -12.07
N THR A 208 11.87 -2.57 -12.60
CA THR A 208 13.10 -2.84 -11.85
C THR A 208 12.95 -3.89 -10.74
N GLY A 209 11.99 -4.81 -10.90
CA GLY A 209 11.73 -5.93 -10.01
C GLY A 209 10.56 -5.71 -9.04
N THR A 210 9.75 -4.66 -9.23
CA THR A 210 8.57 -4.36 -8.41
C THR A 210 7.53 -5.48 -8.50
N MET A 211 7.15 -5.88 -9.72
CA MET A 211 6.16 -6.95 -9.91
C MET A 211 6.71 -8.32 -9.50
N SER A 212 7.98 -8.59 -9.82
CA SER A 212 8.69 -9.78 -9.35
C SER A 212 8.76 -9.87 -7.81
N ALA A 213 9.06 -8.76 -7.13
CA ALA A 213 9.08 -8.70 -5.67
C ALA A 213 7.68 -8.94 -5.09
N TRP A 214 6.64 -8.36 -5.70
CA TRP A 214 5.26 -8.63 -5.31
C TRP A 214 4.93 -10.13 -5.41
N ALA A 215 5.29 -10.78 -6.52
CA ALA A 215 5.07 -12.21 -6.67
C ALA A 215 5.80 -13.02 -5.58
N VAL A 216 7.09 -12.74 -5.35
CA VAL A 216 7.89 -13.44 -4.33
C VAL A 216 7.31 -13.26 -2.93
N PHE A 217 6.97 -12.03 -2.51
CA PHE A 217 6.38 -11.76 -1.19
C PHE A 217 5.07 -12.53 -0.98
N ASN A 218 4.18 -12.55 -1.99
CA ASN A 218 2.95 -13.32 -1.90
C ASN A 218 3.20 -14.83 -1.85
N MET A 219 4.16 -15.34 -2.63
CA MET A 219 4.51 -16.76 -2.62
C MET A 219 5.08 -17.21 -1.27
N ILE A 220 5.83 -16.35 -0.57
CA ILE A 220 6.34 -16.67 0.77
C ILE A 220 5.33 -16.43 1.89
N GLY A 221 4.23 -15.69 1.64
CA GLY A 221 3.08 -15.58 2.55
C GLY A 221 2.98 -14.28 3.35
N PHE A 222 3.66 -13.20 2.96
CA PHE A 222 3.47 -11.87 3.57
C PHE A 222 3.95 -10.75 2.65
N TYR A 223 3.45 -9.53 2.82
CA TYR A 223 3.78 -8.37 1.98
C TYR A 223 3.91 -7.07 2.78
N PRO A 224 4.89 -6.19 2.48
CA PRO A 224 5.03 -4.88 3.10
C PRO A 224 4.07 -3.85 2.48
N ASP A 225 2.80 -3.88 2.89
CA ASP A 225 1.71 -3.14 2.27
C ASP A 225 1.74 -1.61 2.49
N CYS A 226 2.56 -1.11 3.42
CA CYS A 226 2.73 0.32 3.69
C CYS A 226 4.22 0.69 3.72
N PRO A 227 4.74 1.41 2.72
CA PRO A 227 6.11 1.92 2.75
C PRO A 227 6.39 2.75 4.01
N GLY A 228 7.57 2.55 4.62
CA GLY A 228 7.98 3.21 5.87
C GLY A 228 7.37 2.62 7.16
N ASP A 229 6.43 1.68 7.08
CA ASP A 229 6.00 0.84 8.20
C ASP A 229 6.80 -0.47 8.19
N PRO A 230 7.63 -0.78 9.20
CA PRO A 230 8.40 -2.02 9.28
C PRO A 230 7.51 -3.20 9.71
N SER A 231 6.40 -3.37 9.00
CA SER A 231 5.37 -4.38 9.24
C SER A 231 4.95 -5.03 7.94
N TYR A 232 4.52 -6.28 8.02
CA TYR A 232 4.05 -7.07 6.90
C TYR A 232 2.61 -7.53 7.16
N THR A 233 1.78 -7.49 6.13
CA THR A 233 0.49 -8.17 6.12
C THR A 233 0.66 -9.61 5.65
N LEU A 234 0.16 -10.55 6.44
CA LEU A 234 0.23 -11.98 6.19
C LEU A 234 -0.83 -12.41 5.17
N THR A 235 -0.45 -13.30 4.26
CA THR A 235 -1.32 -13.91 3.26
C THR A 235 -1.01 -15.41 3.09
N SER A 236 -1.70 -16.09 2.19
CA SER A 236 -1.59 -17.53 1.95
C SER A 236 -0.28 -17.90 1.23
N PRO A 237 0.70 -18.54 1.90
CA PRO A 237 1.96 -18.95 1.28
C PRO A 237 1.75 -20.04 0.24
N VAL A 238 2.53 -20.02 -0.85
CA VAL A 238 2.48 -21.00 -1.94
C VAL A 238 3.26 -22.25 -1.59
N PHE A 239 4.47 -22.10 -1.02
CA PHE A 239 5.35 -23.22 -0.74
C PHE A 239 5.09 -23.86 0.64
N ASP A 240 5.44 -25.15 0.76
CA ASP A 240 5.39 -25.85 2.06
C ASP A 240 6.49 -25.40 3.01
N LYS A 241 7.65 -25.00 2.46
CA LYS A 241 8.76 -24.49 3.25
C LYS A 241 9.59 -23.49 2.47
N VAL A 242 9.90 -22.36 3.10
CA VAL A 242 10.85 -21.35 2.61
C VAL A 242 11.91 -21.13 3.69
N THR A 243 13.18 -21.09 3.28
CA THR A 243 14.29 -20.69 4.15
C THR A 243 14.91 -19.42 3.59
N ILE A 244 14.68 -18.28 4.25
CA ILE A 244 15.33 -17.02 3.91
C ILE A 244 16.67 -17.01 4.63
N ARG A 245 17.80 -16.91 3.92
CA ARG A 245 19.11 -16.78 4.55
C ARG A 245 19.35 -15.33 4.93
N LEU A 246 19.86 -15.11 6.14
CA LEU A 246 20.11 -13.78 6.69
C LEU A 246 21.57 -13.65 7.08
N ASP A 247 22.09 -12.43 7.01
CA ASP A 247 23.36 -12.09 7.62
C ASP A 247 23.21 -12.06 9.15
N LYS A 248 23.94 -12.93 9.85
CA LYS A 248 23.86 -13.07 11.31
C LYS A 248 24.37 -11.83 12.04
N ALA A 249 25.37 -11.13 11.51
CA ALA A 249 25.93 -9.94 12.16
C ALA A 249 24.95 -8.77 12.12
N GLN A 250 24.21 -8.63 11.01
CA GLN A 250 23.20 -7.59 10.83
C GLN A 250 21.88 -7.92 11.55
N TRP A 251 21.40 -9.16 11.45
CA TRP A 251 20.04 -9.52 11.85
C TRP A 251 19.95 -10.37 13.12
N GLY A 252 21.09 -10.74 13.72
CA GLY A 252 21.15 -11.58 14.93
C GLY A 252 20.81 -13.05 14.69
N ARG A 253 20.45 -13.45 13.46
CA ARG A 253 20.22 -14.84 13.06
C ARG A 253 20.63 -15.10 11.61
N ASP A 254 20.87 -16.36 11.28
CA ASP A 254 21.39 -16.81 9.98
C ASP A 254 20.30 -17.19 8.97
N LYS A 255 19.05 -17.35 9.42
CA LYS A 255 17.92 -17.72 8.55
C LYS A 255 16.57 -17.25 9.08
N LEU A 256 15.50 -17.30 8.31
CA LEU A 256 14.09 -17.34 8.75
C LEU A 256 13.43 -18.55 8.09
N LEU A 257 12.55 -19.22 8.83
CA LEU A 257 11.78 -20.35 8.31
C LEU A 257 10.32 -19.93 8.17
N ILE A 258 9.78 -20.10 6.96
CA ILE A 258 8.34 -20.06 6.72
C ILE A 258 7.89 -21.48 6.41
N GLU A 259 6.91 -21.98 7.15
CA GLU A 259 6.41 -23.35 7.02
C GLU A 259 4.91 -23.33 6.81
N THR A 260 4.41 -24.20 5.93
CA THR A 260 2.99 -24.34 5.66
C THR A 260 2.54 -25.78 5.85
N VAL A 261 1.44 -25.96 6.56
CA VAL A 261 0.73 -27.23 6.69
C VAL A 261 -0.61 -27.08 6.02
N ARG A 262 -0.91 -27.92 5.03
CA ARG A 262 -2.16 -27.88 4.27
C ARG A 262 -2.68 -29.30 3.98
N PRO A 263 -4.00 -29.51 3.91
CA PRO A 263 -4.58 -30.82 3.57
C PRO A 263 -4.41 -31.19 2.09
N ASN A 264 -4.32 -30.20 1.20
CA ASN A 264 -4.13 -30.34 -0.24
C ASN A 264 -3.70 -28.99 -0.85
N ASP A 265 -3.40 -28.97 -2.16
CA ASP A 265 -2.93 -27.79 -2.88
C ASP A 265 -4.00 -26.70 -3.09
N GLU A 266 -5.28 -27.05 -2.92
CA GLU A 266 -6.41 -26.14 -3.03
C GLU A 266 -6.68 -25.36 -1.74
N ALA A 267 -6.08 -25.77 -0.62
CA ALA A 267 -6.21 -25.09 0.66
C ALA A 267 -5.49 -23.73 0.62
N VAL A 268 -6.29 -22.67 0.63
CA VAL A 268 -5.82 -21.28 0.56
C VAL A 268 -6.03 -20.55 1.88
N ILE A 269 -7.08 -20.90 2.64
CA ILE A 269 -7.51 -20.09 3.77
C ILE A 269 -6.67 -20.43 5.01
N ILE A 270 -6.12 -19.41 5.65
CA ILE A 270 -5.38 -19.54 6.91
C ILE A 270 -6.37 -19.90 8.02
N LYS A 271 -6.16 -21.07 8.63
CA LYS A 271 -6.85 -21.53 9.83
C LYS A 271 -6.17 -21.04 11.11
N LYS A 272 -4.84 -21.04 11.12
CA LYS A 272 -4.01 -20.68 12.29
C LYS A 272 -2.62 -20.24 11.82
N ILE A 273 -2.02 -19.32 12.59
CA ILE A 273 -0.63 -18.90 12.44
C ILE A 273 0.11 -19.12 13.75
N GLU A 274 1.37 -19.53 13.69
CA GLU A 274 2.29 -19.58 14.82
C GLU A 274 3.57 -18.81 14.50
N LEU A 275 4.07 -18.07 15.49
CA LEU A 275 5.36 -17.38 15.44
C LEU A 275 6.24 -17.88 16.58
N GLY A 276 7.38 -18.49 16.25
CA GLY A 276 8.28 -19.10 17.24
C GLY A 276 7.58 -20.14 18.12
N GLY A 277 6.63 -20.90 17.55
CA GLY A 277 5.83 -21.90 18.26
C GLY A 277 4.67 -21.36 19.09
N LYS A 278 4.42 -20.05 19.10
CA LYS A 278 3.30 -19.43 19.84
C LYS A 278 2.17 -19.02 18.89
N PRO A 279 0.89 -19.16 19.27
CA PRO A 279 -0.22 -18.70 18.44
C PRO A 279 -0.15 -17.20 18.12
N LEU A 280 -0.39 -16.85 16.85
CA LEU A 280 -0.53 -15.47 16.38
C LEU A 280 -1.96 -15.25 15.86
N ASN A 281 -2.74 -14.45 16.59
CA ASN A 281 -4.17 -14.23 16.31
C ASN A 281 -4.45 -12.94 15.51
N ARG A 282 -3.49 -12.54 14.66
CA ARG A 282 -3.59 -11.35 13.80
C ARG A 282 -2.86 -11.60 12.48
N TYR A 283 -3.21 -10.83 11.47
CA TYR A 283 -2.66 -10.95 10.12
C TYR A 283 -1.63 -9.88 9.78
N ARG A 284 -1.11 -9.16 10.79
CA ARG A 284 0.01 -8.24 10.62
C ARG A 284 1.10 -8.54 11.65
N ILE A 285 2.35 -8.50 11.21
CA ILE A 285 3.54 -8.81 12.01
C ILE A 285 4.60 -7.75 11.75
N THR A 286 5.32 -7.31 12.78
CA THR A 286 6.46 -6.41 12.57
C THR A 286 7.70 -7.17 12.13
N ASN A 287 8.63 -6.48 11.47
CA ASN A 287 9.93 -7.06 11.13
C ASN A 287 10.67 -7.60 12.37
N ASP A 288 10.62 -6.86 13.48
CA ASP A 288 11.23 -7.28 14.75
C ASP A 288 10.60 -8.55 15.32
N GLU A 289 9.28 -8.67 15.26
CA GLU A 289 8.57 -9.88 15.69
C GLU A 289 8.96 -11.07 14.83
N LEU A 290 9.01 -10.89 13.51
CA LEU A 290 9.40 -11.93 12.57
C LEU A 290 10.83 -12.43 12.86
N LEU A 291 11.78 -11.52 13.07
CA LEU A 291 13.18 -11.85 13.39
C LEU A 291 13.33 -12.55 14.73
N LYS A 292 12.65 -12.07 15.79
CA LYS A 292 12.69 -12.68 17.13
C LYS A 292 12.03 -14.06 17.14
N GLY A 293 10.93 -14.22 16.43
CA GLY A 293 10.17 -15.47 16.36
C GLY A 293 10.88 -16.54 15.51
N GLY A 294 11.52 -16.14 14.42
CA GLY A 294 12.43 -16.97 13.64
C GLY A 294 11.80 -18.08 12.79
N VAL A 295 10.61 -18.54 13.17
CA VAL A 295 9.78 -19.51 12.45
C VAL A 295 8.36 -18.96 12.38
N LEU A 296 7.85 -18.72 11.18
CA LEU A 296 6.47 -18.35 10.93
C LEU A 296 5.77 -19.55 10.28
N LYS A 297 4.78 -20.12 10.95
CA LYS A 297 4.11 -21.34 10.52
C LYS A 297 2.63 -21.10 10.26
N PHE A 298 2.19 -21.47 9.07
CA PHE A 298 0.81 -21.36 8.61
C PHE A 298 0.14 -22.74 8.60
N TYR A 299 -1.11 -22.79 9.03
CA TYR A 299 -1.98 -23.95 8.87
C TYR A 299 -3.14 -23.53 7.98
N LEU A 300 -3.22 -24.10 6.78
CA LEU A 300 -4.24 -23.78 5.79
C LEU A 300 -5.40 -24.79 5.83
N LYS A 301 -6.55 -24.37 5.33
CA LYS A 301 -7.76 -25.15 5.15
C LYS A 301 -8.47 -24.79 3.85
#